data_AF-A0A2M7AR87-F1
#
_entry.id   AF-A0A2M7AR87-F1
#
_cell.length_a   1.000
_cell.length_b   1.000
_cell.length_c   1.000
_cell.angle_alpha   90.00
_cell.angle_beta   90.00
_cell.angle_gamma   90.00
#
_symmetry.space_group_name_H-M   'P 1'
#
loop_
_entity.id
_entity.type
_entity.pdbx_description
1 polymer ?
#
loop_
_entity_poly.entity_id
_entity_poly.type
_entity_poly.pdbx_seq_one_letter_code
_entity_poly.pdbx_strand_id
1 'polypeptide(L)' 'MKKIKSNKRKKILKSKNVNIRMSESDWNKLKIKAAKNGLPYQTLMSAILHQYANGILEVGL' A
#
# COMPACT_ATOMS: atom_id res chain seq x y z
N MET A 1 -4.91 8.00 42.96
CA MET A 1 -5.47 6.75 42.40
C MET A 1 -5.62 6.90 40.89
N LYS A 2 -5.10 5.93 40.13
CA LYS A 2 -4.78 5.98 38.69
C LYS A 2 -6.00 6.28 37.80
N LYS A 3 -5.93 7.38 37.04
CA LYS A 3 -6.84 7.73 35.95
C LYS A 3 -6.40 7.00 34.67
N ILE A 4 -6.84 5.75 34.49
CA ILE A 4 -6.70 5.08 33.19
C ILE A 4 -7.86 5.56 32.32
N LYS A 5 -7.69 6.75 31.72
CA LYS A 5 -8.51 7.16 30.58
C LYS A 5 -8.18 6.21 29.43
N SER A 6 -9.00 5.18 29.26
CA SER A 6 -9.00 4.29 28.10
C SER A 6 -9.45 5.07 26.86
N ASN A 7 -8.55 5.94 26.38
CA ASN A 7 -8.71 6.64 25.12
C ASN A 7 -8.41 5.62 24.00
N LYS A 8 -9.36 4.71 23.73
CA LYS A 8 -9.45 3.99 22.45
C LYS A 8 -9.80 5.01 21.37
N ARG A 9 -8.82 5.85 21.04
CA ARG A 9 -8.86 6.76 19.91
C ARG A 9 -8.91 5.87 18.68
N LYS A 10 -10.08 5.78 18.05
CA LYS A 10 -10.26 5.24 16.70
C LYS A 10 -9.06 5.74 15.88
N LYS A 11 -8.17 4.83 15.49
CA LYS A 11 -7.10 5.14 14.53
C LYS A 11 -7.85 5.53 13.26
N ILE A 12 -8.10 6.82 13.07
CA ILE A 12 -8.38 7.36 11.75
C ILE A 12 -7.20 6.86 10.94
N LEU A 13 -7.47 5.93 10.01
CA LEU A 13 -6.49 5.41 9.07
C LEU A 13 -5.96 6.64 8.32
N LYS A 14 -4.91 7.26 8.84
CA LYS A 14 -4.32 8.45 8.24
C LYS A 14 -3.68 7.97 6.94
N SER A 15 -4.39 8.15 5.83
CA SER A 15 -3.83 7.98 4.50
C SER A 15 -2.70 8.99 4.34
N LYS A 16 -1.56 8.53 3.85
CA LYS A 16 -0.46 9.39 3.42
C LYS A 16 -0.37 9.30 1.90
N ASN A 17 -0.19 10.45 1.26
CA ASN A 17 0.08 10.48 -0.17
C ASN A 17 1.50 9.96 -0.41
N VAL A 18 1.66 9.04 -1.35
CA VAL A 18 2.94 8.47 -1.77
C VAL A 18 3.14 8.81 -3.24
N ASN A 19 4.22 9.51 -3.57
CA ASN A 19 4.64 9.75 -4.95
C ASN A 19 5.84 8.84 -5.25
N ILE A 20 5.73 8.01 -6.28
CA ILE A 20 6.77 7.05 -6.67
C ILE A 20 7.24 7.45 -8.06
N ARG A 21 8.55 7.70 -8.20
CA ARG A 21 9.17 7.84 -9.51
C ARG A 21 9.55 6.46 -10.03
N MET A 22 9.14 6.16 -11.25
CA MET A 22 9.50 4.91 -11.93
C MET A 22 9.62 5.14 -13.43
N SER A 23 10.25 4.22 -14.14
CA SER A 23 10.37 4.29 -15.59
C SER A 23 9.00 4.15 -16.26
N GLU A 24 8.82 4.77 -17.43
CA GLU A 24 7.61 4.63 -18.25
C GLU A 24 7.35 3.16 -18.63
N SER A 25 8.43 2.41 -18.88
CA SER A 25 8.35 0.97 -19.20
C SER A 25 7.70 0.18 -18.05
N ASP A 26 8.17 0.40 -16.82
CA ASP A 26 7.65 -0.33 -15.66
C ASP A 26 6.24 0.12 -15.28
N TRP A 27 5.93 1.41 -15.46
CA TRP A 27 4.58 1.93 -15.32
C TRP A 27 3.58 1.21 -16.23
N ASN A 28 3.94 1.05 -17.51
CA ASN A 28 3.11 0.38 -18.50
C ASN A 28 2.97 -1.12 -18.19
N LYS A 29 4.05 -1.80 -17.80
CA LYS A 29 3.98 -3.20 -17.36
C LYS A 29 3.03 -3.38 -16.18
N LEU A 30 3.06 -2.46 -15.21
CA LEU A 30 2.21 -2.53 -14.02
C LEU A 30 0.74 -2.30 -14.36
N LYS A 31 0.43 -1.35 -15.26
CA LYS A 31 -0.92 -1.16 -15.80
C LYS A 31 -1.44 -2.42 -16.49
N ILE A 32 -0.63 -3.04 -17.35
CA ILE A 32 -1.01 -4.29 -18.04
C ILE A 32 -1.28 -5.40 -17.02
N LYS A 33 -0.41 -5.55 -16.02
CA LYS A 33 -0.58 -6.58 -14.98
C LYS A 33 -1.84 -6.35 -14.13
N ALA A 34 -2.18 -5.10 -13.83
CA ALA A 34 -3.40 -4.75 -13.12
C ALA A 34 -4.64 -5.05 -13.98
N ALA A 35 -4.64 -4.63 -15.24
CA ALA A 35 -5.73 -4.87 -16.19
C ALA A 35 -6.00 -6.37 -16.39
N LYS A 36 -4.95 -7.20 -16.49
CA LYS A 36 -5.08 -8.67 -16.57
C LYS A 36 -5.81 -9.28 -15.37
N ASN A 37 -5.68 -8.68 -14.19
CA ASN A 37 -6.36 -9.13 -12.97
C ASN A 37 -7.69 -8.42 -12.74
N GLY A 38 -8.16 -7.58 -13.68
CA GLY A 38 -9.38 -6.80 -13.52
C GLY A 38 -9.29 -5.72 -12.43
N LEU A 39 -8.09 -5.30 -12.05
CA LEU A 39 -7.85 -4.34 -10.97
C LEU A 39 -7.34 -3.00 -11.50
N PRO A 40 -7.70 -1.87 -10.86
CA PRO A 40 -7.01 -0.61 -11.07
C PRO A 40 -5.52 -0.74 -10.70
N TYR A 41 -4.65 -0.06 -11.46
CA TYR A 41 -3.21 -0.11 -11.22
C TYR A 41 -2.82 0.43 -9.84
N GLN A 42 -3.55 1.43 -9.33
CA GLN A 42 -3.35 1.99 -7.99
C GLN A 42 -3.68 0.95 -6.91
N THR A 43 -4.75 0.18 -7.12
CA THR A 43 -5.15 -0.89 -6.20
C THR A 43 -4.09 -1.98 -6.15
N LEU A 44 -3.56 -2.38 -7.32
CA LEU A 44 -2.46 -3.34 -7.39
C LEU A 44 -1.21 -2.83 -6.66
N MET A 45 -0.81 -1.57 -6.89
CA MET A 45 0.33 -0.98 -6.19
C MET A 45 0.12 -0.94 -4.68
N SER A 46 -1.06 -0.50 -4.23
CA SER A 46 -1.41 -0.46 -2.81
C SER A 46 -1.35 -1.85 -2.18
N ALA A 47 -1.90 -2.87 -2.85
CA ALA A 47 -1.87 -4.25 -2.37
C ALA A 47 -0.43 -4.81 -2.27
N ILE A 48 0.45 -4.50 -3.23
CA ILE A 48 1.86 -4.90 -3.18
C ILE A 48 2.56 -4.22 -2.00
N LEU A 49 2.39 -2.91 -1.83
CA LEU A 49 2.98 -2.17 -0.71
C LEU A 49 2.50 -2.70 0.64
N HIS A 50 1.21 -3.05 0.75
CA HIS A 50 0.65 -3.67 1.95
C HIS A 50 1.22 -5.05 2.22
N GLN A 51 1.33 -5.91 1.20
CA GLN A 51 1.91 -7.25 1.35
C GLN A 51 3.38 -7.18 1.74
N TYR A 52 4.13 -6.26 1.14
CA TYR A 52 5.53 -6.02 1.48
C TYR A 52 5.67 -5.51 2.93
N ALA A 53 4.90 -4.50 3.33
CA ALA A 53 4.94 -3.96 4.69
C ALA A 53 4.54 -4.98 5.77
N ASN A 54 3.69 -5.96 5.42
CA ASN A 54 3.28 -7.04 6.30
C ASN A 54 4.23 -8.25 6.29
N GLY A 55 5.31 -8.21 5.51
CA GLY A 55 6.29 -9.30 5.41
C GLY A 55 5.81 -10.52 4.62
N ILE A 56 4.71 -10.39 3.87
CA ILE A 56 4.17 -11.46 3.01
C ILE A 56 4.98 -11.55 1.70
N LEU A 57 5.47 -10.40 1.23
CA LEU A 57 6.29 -10.29 0.04
C LEU A 57 7.70 -9.88 0.44
N GLU A 58 8.70 -10.63 -0.01
CA GLU A 58 10.11 -10.23 0.06
C GLU A 58 10.53 -9.62 -1.27
N VAL A 59 11.26 -8.50 -1.20
CA VAL A 59 11.87 -7.86 -2.37
C VAL A 59 13.37 -8.08 -2.22
N GLY A 60 13.96 -8.83 -3.15
CA GLY A 60 15.41 -8.94 -3.26
C GLY A 60 15.97 -7.61 -3.73
N LEU A 61 16.54 -6.85 -2.80
CA LEU A 61 17.32 -5.63 -3.06
C LEU A 61 18.81 -5.97 -3.08
#